data_AF-A0A6J4KGZ8-F1
#
_entry.id   AF-A0A6J4KGZ8-F1
#
_cell.length_a   1.000
_cell.length_b   1.000
_cell.length_c   1.000
_cell.angle_alpha   90.00
_cell.angle_beta   90.00
_cell.angle_gamma   90.00
#
_symmetry.space_group_name_H-M   'P 1'
#
loop_
_entity.id
_entity.type
_entity.pdbx_description
1 polymer ?
#
loop_
_entity_poly.entity_id
_entity_poly.type
_entity_poly.pdbx_seq_one_letter_code
_entity_poly.pdbx_strand_id
1 'polypeptide(L)'
;MTWTLLTSVVLFYAVLILVNVPAPLLGLKFESDPAPRLWYQPPGYVIPIVWFVLFTLLGVARYQLLQTPQPQLQGWLFGLAFLCATYAYYTLGLAKLTHISALWFGLLGNVAVILLAAWVVWRLRPASPTAALLTAPVIAWTVYASLIVLGEMKRQKLI
;
A
#
# COMPACT_ATOMS: atom_id res chain seq x y z
N MET A 1 -13.85 22.97 -9.85
CA MET A 1 -13.93 21.86 -8.88
C MET A 1 -13.45 20.52 -9.46
N THR A 2 -13.87 20.12 -10.66
CA THR A 2 -13.47 18.84 -11.30
C THR A 2 -11.95 18.69 -11.49
N TRP A 3 -11.26 19.77 -11.88
CA TRP A 3 -9.81 19.76 -12.05
C TRP A 3 -9.04 19.40 -10.77
N THR A 4 -9.49 19.87 -9.61
CA THR A 4 -8.83 19.58 -8.32
C THR A 4 -8.94 18.10 -7.94
N LEU A 5 -10.08 17.47 -8.21
CA LEU A 5 -10.27 16.04 -8.03
C LEU A 5 -9.35 15.25 -8.97
N LEU A 6 -9.38 15.59 -10.27
CA LEU A 6 -8.57 14.92 -11.28
C LEU A 6 -7.07 15.01 -10.93
N THR A 7 -6.58 16.21 -10.62
CA THR A 7 -5.19 16.42 -10.19
C THR A 7 -4.86 15.60 -8.94
N SER A 8 -5.78 15.50 -7.98
CA SER A 8 -5.54 14.68 -6.79
C SER A 8 -5.37 13.21 -7.14
N VAL A 9 -6.26 12.63 -7.96
CA VAL A 9 -6.13 11.23 -8.40
C VAL A 9 -4.86 11.00 -9.21
N VAL A 10 -4.54 11.90 -10.15
CA VAL A 10 -3.33 11.82 -10.97
C VAL A 10 -2.06 11.85 -10.09
N LEU A 11 -2.01 12.67 -9.04
CA LEU A 11 -0.85 12.72 -8.15
C LEU A 11 -0.62 11.39 -7.41
N PHE A 12 -1.67 10.71 -6.95
CA PHE A 12 -1.52 9.40 -6.31
C PHE A 12 -1.09 8.33 -7.31
N TYR A 13 -1.62 8.35 -8.53
CA TYR A 13 -1.10 7.46 -9.57
C TYR A 13 0.34 7.79 -9.96
N ALA A 14 0.74 9.06 -9.96
CA ALA A 14 2.13 9.43 -10.17
C ALA A 14 3.03 8.80 -9.10
N VAL A 15 2.63 8.83 -7.82
CA VAL A 15 3.36 8.11 -6.75
C VAL A 15 3.43 6.61 -7.03
N LEU A 16 2.30 5.98 -7.37
CA LEU A 16 2.25 4.55 -7.64
C LEU A 16 3.19 4.17 -8.80
N ILE A 17 3.12 4.88 -9.91
CA ILE A 17 3.87 4.62 -11.15
C ILE A 17 5.34 4.95 -10.96
N LEU A 18 5.68 6.15 -10.49
CA LEU A 18 7.08 6.59 -10.36
C LEU A 18 7.85 5.73 -9.39
N VAL A 19 7.20 5.18 -8.36
CA VAL A 19 7.83 4.26 -7.43
C VAL A 19 7.91 2.84 -8.01
N ASN A 20 6.86 2.32 -8.66
CA ASN A 20 6.87 0.91 -9.08
C ASN A 20 7.54 0.64 -10.43
N VAL A 21 7.56 1.59 -11.37
CA VAL A 21 8.19 1.41 -12.69
C VAL A 21 9.70 1.13 -12.60
N PRO A 22 10.47 1.78 -11.72
CA PRO A 22 11.90 1.47 -11.58
C PRO A 22 12.19 0.12 -10.91
N ALA A 23 11.29 -0.44 -10.11
CA ALA A 23 11.56 -1.66 -9.33
C ALA A 23 11.97 -2.86 -10.22
N PRO A 24 11.26 -3.19 -11.31
CA PRO A 24 11.69 -4.24 -12.25
C PRO A 24 13.04 -3.96 -12.92
N LEU A 25 13.38 -2.68 -13.17
CA LEU A 25 14.66 -2.26 -13.77
C LEU A 25 15.83 -2.51 -12.81
N LEU A 26 15.58 -2.47 -11.50
CA LEU A 26 16.53 -2.79 -10.44
C LEU A 26 16.62 -4.30 -10.14
N GLY A 27 15.92 -5.14 -10.91
CA GLY A 27 15.83 -6.58 -10.70
C GLY A 27 14.94 -6.98 -9.53
N LEU A 28 14.07 -6.10 -9.05
CA LEU A 28 13.06 -6.41 -8.03
C LEU A 28 11.82 -6.97 -8.73
N LYS A 29 11.81 -8.27 -8.97
CA LYS A 29 10.69 -8.98 -9.62
C LYS A 29 10.19 -10.08 -8.69
N PHE A 30 8.88 -10.11 -8.46
CA PHE A 30 8.25 -11.24 -7.80
C PHE A 30 8.18 -12.39 -8.79
N GLU A 31 8.83 -13.51 -8.47
CA GLU A 31 8.79 -14.70 -9.29
C GLU A 31 7.46 -15.44 -9.13
N SER A 32 7.02 -16.07 -10.21
CA SER A 32 5.85 -16.95 -10.18
C SER A 32 6.29 -18.27 -9.55
N ASP A 33 6.06 -18.43 -8.24
CA ASP A 33 6.41 -19.68 -7.56
C ASP A 33 5.59 -20.84 -8.18
N PRO A 34 6.24 -21.94 -8.64
CA PRO A 34 5.52 -23.12 -9.13
C PRO A 34 4.73 -23.84 -8.03
N ALA A 35 4.96 -23.51 -6.77
CA ALA A 35 4.29 -24.14 -5.65
C ALA A 35 2.77 -23.78 -5.63
N PRO A 36 1.87 -24.72 -5.26
CA PRO A 36 0.43 -24.48 -5.24
C PRO A 36 0.06 -23.30 -4.33
N ARG A 37 -0.76 -22.36 -4.79
CA ARG A 37 -1.14 -21.16 -4.03
C ARG A 37 -1.93 -21.50 -2.77
N LEU A 38 -1.89 -20.61 -1.77
CA LEU A 38 -2.81 -20.71 -0.63
C LEU A 38 -4.26 -20.60 -1.13
N TRP A 39 -5.17 -21.40 -0.56
CA TRP A 39 -6.56 -21.50 -1.02
C TRP A 39 -7.33 -20.17 -0.95
N TYR A 40 -6.90 -19.25 -0.08
CA TYR A 40 -7.48 -17.92 0.09
C TYR A 40 -6.65 -16.81 -0.57
N GLN A 41 -5.54 -17.12 -1.24
CA GLN A 41 -4.77 -16.11 -1.99
C GLN A 41 -5.51 -15.78 -3.28
N PRO A 42 -5.72 -14.50 -3.61
CA PRO A 42 -6.44 -14.14 -4.80
C PRO A 42 -5.57 -14.38 -6.05
N PRO A 43 -6.17 -14.47 -7.24
CA PRO A 43 -5.42 -14.46 -8.49
C PRO A 43 -4.48 -13.24 -8.58
N GLY A 44 -3.30 -13.40 -9.18
CA GLY A 44 -2.27 -12.36 -9.20
C GLY A 44 -2.71 -11.02 -9.81
N TYR A 45 -3.67 -11.03 -10.75
CA TYR A 45 -4.21 -9.81 -11.35
C TYR A 45 -5.10 -8.99 -10.39
N VAL A 46 -5.60 -9.58 -9.30
CA VAL A 46 -6.42 -8.88 -8.30
C VAL A 46 -5.58 -7.87 -7.52
N ILE A 47 -4.31 -8.17 -7.27
CA ILE A 47 -3.39 -7.30 -6.52
C ILE A 47 -3.27 -5.90 -7.16
N PRO A 48 -2.91 -5.76 -8.46
CA PRO A 48 -2.82 -4.43 -9.09
C PRO A 48 -4.19 -3.74 -9.20
N ILE A 49 -5.29 -4.48 -9.35
CA ILE A 49 -6.65 -3.90 -9.36
C ILE A 49 -6.99 -3.27 -8.00
N VAL A 50 -6.72 -3.98 -6.90
CA VAL A 50 -6.98 -3.44 -5.55
C VAL A 50 -6.12 -2.20 -5.30
N TRP A 51 -4.84 -2.23 -5.67
CA TRP A 51 -3.99 -1.04 -5.55
C TRP A 51 -4.50 0.12 -6.41
N PHE A 52 -4.96 -0.14 -7.63
CA PHE A 52 -5.56 0.89 -8.46
C PHE A 52 -6.74 1.56 -7.77
N VAL A 53 -7.66 0.79 -7.18
CA VAL A 53 -8.81 1.30 -6.44
C VAL A 53 -8.38 2.06 -5.19
N LEU A 54 -7.48 1.49 -4.37
CA LEU A 54 -7.01 2.13 -3.14
C LEU A 54 -6.35 3.48 -3.43
N PHE A 55 -5.53 3.58 -4.47
CA PHE A 55 -4.91 4.85 -4.86
C PHE A 55 -5.93 5.85 -5.41
N THR A 56 -6.98 5.41 -6.10
CA THR A 56 -8.12 6.30 -6.41
C THR A 56 -8.75 6.85 -5.14
N LEU A 57 -9.05 5.98 -4.16
CA LEU A 57 -9.68 6.39 -2.90
C LEU A 57 -8.82 7.40 -2.13
N LEU A 58 -7.50 7.22 -2.09
CA LEU A 58 -6.58 8.19 -1.48
C LEU A 58 -6.56 9.53 -2.24
N GLY A 59 -6.63 9.50 -3.58
CA GLY A 59 -6.80 10.70 -4.40
C GLY A 59 -8.10 11.46 -4.09
N VAL A 60 -9.21 10.74 -3.94
CA VAL A 60 -10.49 11.33 -3.52
C VAL A 60 -10.41 11.84 -2.07
N ALA A 61 -9.76 11.12 -1.16
CA ALA A 61 -9.55 11.53 0.22
C ALA A 61 -8.76 12.86 0.29
N ARG A 62 -7.72 13.02 -0.53
CA ARG A 62 -6.99 14.28 -0.67
C ARG A 62 -7.90 15.40 -1.17
N TYR A 63 -8.70 15.14 -2.20
CA TYR A 63 -9.65 16.13 -2.71
C TYR A 63 -10.59 16.64 -1.61
N GLN A 64 -11.14 15.72 -0.80
CA GLN A 64 -11.99 16.05 0.35
C GLN A 64 -11.25 16.89 1.39
N LEU A 65 -9.99 16.55 1.71
CA LEU A 65 -9.16 17.33 2.63
C LEU A 65 -8.88 18.76 2.16
N LEU A 66 -8.72 18.97 0.85
CA LEU A 66 -8.52 20.30 0.29
C LEU A 66 -9.73 21.22 0.44
N GLN A 67 -10.92 20.67 0.73
CA GLN A 67 -12.12 21.46 1.05
C GLN A 67 -12.20 21.83 2.54
N THR A 68 -11.22 21.44 3.35
CA THR A 68 -11.18 21.69 4.80
C THR A 68 -10.14 22.77 5.16
N PRO A 69 -10.25 23.38 6.36
CA PRO A 69 -9.24 24.34 6.85
C PRO A 69 -7.88 23.72 7.18
N GLN A 70 -7.70 22.40 7.06
CA GLN A 70 -6.48 21.69 7.42
C GLN A 70 -5.80 20.99 6.22
N PRO A 71 -5.48 21.71 5.13
CA PRO A 71 -4.88 21.10 3.92
C PRO A 71 -3.49 20.49 4.18
N GLN A 72 -2.79 20.89 5.24
CA GLN A 72 -1.51 20.32 5.65
C GLN A 72 -1.56 18.82 5.94
N LEU A 73 -2.74 18.28 6.28
CA LEU A 73 -2.88 16.85 6.56
C LEU A 73 -2.72 15.97 5.32
N GLN A 74 -2.74 16.53 4.10
CA GLN A 74 -2.50 15.78 2.87
C GLN A 74 -1.12 15.10 2.84
N GLY A 75 -0.12 15.63 3.56
CA GLY A 75 1.20 15.03 3.66
C GLY A 75 1.17 13.62 4.24
N TRP A 76 0.24 13.34 5.16
CA TRP A 76 0.03 12.00 5.72
C TRP A 76 -0.49 11.01 4.69
N LEU A 77 -1.39 11.45 3.80
CA LEU A 77 -1.86 10.60 2.70
C LEU A 77 -0.73 10.29 1.71
N PHE A 78 0.10 11.28 1.37
CA PHE A 78 1.27 11.05 0.51
C PHE A 78 2.30 10.13 1.16
N GLY A 79 2.59 10.31 2.45
CA GLY A 79 3.48 9.43 3.20
C GLY A 79 2.97 7.98 3.21
N LEU A 80 1.67 7.79 3.46
CA LEU A 80 1.05 6.46 3.40
C LEU A 80 1.14 5.85 1.99
N ALA A 81 0.79 6.62 0.95
CA ALA A 81 0.86 6.15 -0.43
C ALA A 81 2.29 5.80 -0.85
N PHE A 82 3.28 6.59 -0.44
CA PHE A 82 4.69 6.32 -0.71
C PHE A 82 5.16 5.04 -0.01
N LEU A 83 4.82 4.86 1.27
CA LEU A 83 5.12 3.62 2.00
C LEU A 83 4.45 2.40 1.33
N CYS A 84 3.20 2.52 0.91
CA CYS A 84 2.51 1.46 0.18
C CYS A 84 3.20 1.14 -1.15
N ALA A 85 3.52 2.16 -1.94
CA ALA A 85 4.11 2.01 -3.26
C ALA A 85 5.53 1.44 -3.22
N THR A 86 6.27 1.68 -2.13
CA THR A 86 7.65 1.21 -1.94
C THR A 86 7.76 -0.25 -1.48
N TYR A 87 6.64 -1.00 -1.48
CA TYR A 87 6.59 -2.41 -1.07
C TYR A 87 7.69 -3.28 -1.66
N ALA A 88 7.89 -3.24 -2.99
CA ALA A 88 8.92 -4.05 -3.65
C ALA A 88 10.34 -3.73 -3.16
N TYR A 89 10.60 -2.48 -2.75
CA TYR A 89 11.93 -2.04 -2.32
C TYR A 89 12.26 -2.53 -0.92
N TYR A 90 11.35 -2.37 0.05
CA TYR A 90 11.64 -2.86 1.40
C TYR A 90 11.47 -4.37 1.52
N THR A 91 10.73 -5.04 0.63
CA THR A 91 10.62 -6.50 0.65
C THR A 91 11.76 -7.16 -0.11
N LEU A 92 11.74 -7.09 -1.43
CA LEU A 92 12.74 -7.74 -2.30
C LEU A 92 14.10 -7.05 -2.20
N GLY A 93 14.12 -5.72 -2.12
CA GLY A 93 15.37 -4.97 -2.04
C GLY A 93 16.14 -5.28 -0.75
N LEU A 94 15.49 -5.22 0.42
CA LEU A 94 16.15 -5.58 1.68
C LEU A 94 16.47 -7.06 1.76
N ALA A 95 15.63 -7.95 1.23
CA ALA A 95 15.96 -9.38 1.16
C ALA A 95 17.22 -9.64 0.34
N LYS A 96 17.38 -8.95 -0.80
CA LYS A 96 18.58 -9.03 -1.64
C LYS A 96 19.84 -8.51 -0.93
N LEU A 97 19.71 -7.48 -0.09
CA LEU A 97 20.83 -6.86 0.63
C LEU A 97 21.23 -7.63 1.90
N THR A 98 20.26 -8.18 2.63
CA THR A 98 20.48 -8.79 3.95
C THR A 98 20.48 -10.31 3.94
N HIS A 99 20.08 -10.94 2.82
CA HIS A 99 19.85 -12.38 2.68
C HIS A 99 18.80 -12.96 3.63
N ILE A 100 18.03 -12.11 4.31
CA ILE A 100 16.86 -12.51 5.10
C ILE A 100 15.67 -12.70 4.15
N SER A 101 14.77 -13.64 4.47
CA SER A 101 13.58 -13.91 3.65
C SER A 101 12.75 -12.65 3.40
N ALA A 102 12.36 -12.44 2.15
CA ALA A 102 11.46 -11.36 1.73
C ALA A 102 10.11 -11.40 2.45
N LEU A 103 9.68 -12.57 2.93
CA LEU A 103 8.43 -12.72 3.69
C LEU A 103 8.50 -12.01 5.05
N TRP A 104 9.65 -12.04 5.73
CA TRP A 104 9.83 -11.31 7.01
C TRP A 104 9.74 -9.81 6.80
N PHE A 105 10.42 -9.27 5.78
CA PHE A 105 10.31 -7.85 5.45
C PHE A 105 8.92 -7.48 4.93
N GLY A 106 8.25 -8.39 4.22
CA GLY A 106 6.86 -8.22 3.81
C GLY A 106 5.93 -8.08 5.01
N LEU A 107 6.10 -8.93 6.03
CA LEU A 107 5.30 -8.86 7.25
C LEU A 107 5.58 -7.57 8.04
N LEU A 108 6.85 -7.22 8.26
CA LEU A 108 7.24 -6.00 8.97
C LEU A 108 6.75 -4.75 8.24
N GLY A 109 6.89 -4.71 6.91
CA GLY A 109 6.39 -3.63 6.08
C GLY A 109 4.87 -3.49 6.13
N ASN A 110 4.14 -4.61 6.08
CA ASN A 110 2.69 -4.58 6.24
C ASN A 110 2.27 -4.08 7.63
N VAL A 111 2.95 -4.48 8.70
CA VAL A 111 2.70 -3.96 10.05
C VAL A 111 2.92 -2.45 10.08
N ALA A 112 4.01 -1.94 9.49
CA ALA A 112 4.28 -0.51 9.40
C ALA A 112 3.18 0.23 8.62
N VAL A 113 2.71 -0.32 7.49
CA VAL A 113 1.60 0.23 6.70
C VAL A 113 0.30 0.24 7.50
N ILE A 114 -0.04 -0.83 8.22
CA ILE A 114 -1.25 -0.91 9.06
C ILE A 114 -1.22 0.16 10.15
N LEU A 115 -0.11 0.27 10.87
CA LEU A 115 0.05 1.26 11.94
C LEU A 115 -0.01 2.69 11.41
N LEU A 116 0.69 2.99 10.30
CA LEU A 116 0.66 4.30 9.68
C LEU A 116 -0.73 4.62 9.13
N ALA A 117 -1.41 3.67 8.48
CA ALA A 117 -2.76 3.86 7.96
C ALA A 117 -3.76 4.12 9.09
N ALA A 118 -3.70 3.36 10.19
CA ALA A 118 -4.53 3.60 11.38
C ALA A 118 -4.27 5.00 11.98
N TRP A 119 -3.00 5.41 12.06
CA TRP A 119 -2.61 6.74 12.51
C TRP A 119 -3.14 7.85 11.59
N VAL A 120 -3.01 7.67 10.28
CA VAL A 120 -3.54 8.60 9.26
C VAL A 120 -5.05 8.70 9.42
N VAL A 121 -5.79 7.59 9.47
CA VAL A 121 -7.25 7.58 9.66
C VAL A 121 -7.65 8.33 10.93
N TRP A 122 -6.98 8.06 12.05
CA TRP A 122 -7.22 8.76 13.32
C TRP A 122 -6.97 10.28 13.19
N ARG A 123 -5.88 10.67 12.53
CA ARG A 123 -5.51 12.07 12.32
C ARG A 123 -6.46 12.81 11.38
N LEU A 124 -6.97 12.13 10.35
CA LEU A 124 -7.89 12.70 9.36
C LEU A 124 -9.32 12.82 9.88
N ARG A 125 -9.74 11.92 10.76
CA ARG A 125 -11.13 11.87 11.29
C ARG A 125 -11.68 13.20 11.80
N PRO A 126 -10.96 14.00 12.63
CA PRO A 126 -11.47 15.29 13.10
C PRO A 126 -11.55 16.36 11.99
N ALA A 127 -10.77 16.25 10.92
CA ALA A 127 -10.76 17.21 9.82
C ALA A 127 -11.75 16.85 8.71
N SER A 128 -11.81 15.58 8.32
CA SER A 128 -12.72 15.05 7.31
C SER A 128 -13.01 13.56 7.58
N PRO A 129 -14.19 13.23 8.16
CA PRO A 129 -14.60 11.84 8.37
C PRO A 129 -14.65 11.04 7.06
N THR A 130 -15.04 11.69 5.96
CA THR A 130 -15.05 11.08 4.62
C THR A 130 -13.65 10.72 4.16
N ALA A 131 -12.66 11.60 4.30
CA ALA A 131 -11.28 11.29 3.92
C ALA A 131 -10.70 10.14 4.78
N ALA A 132 -11.04 10.12 6.07
CA ALA A 132 -10.66 9.03 6.97
C ALA A 132 -11.29 7.69 6.53
N LEU A 133 -12.59 7.68 6.22
CA LEU A 133 -13.29 6.49 5.73
C LEU A 133 -12.72 5.97 4.42
N LEU A 134 -12.40 6.87 3.47
CA LEU A 134 -11.79 6.50 2.19
C LEU A 134 -10.37 5.94 2.34
N THR A 135 -9.68 6.25 3.43
CA THR A 135 -8.32 5.75 3.72
C THR A 135 -8.35 4.40 4.43
N ALA A 136 -9.39 4.12 5.22
CA ALA A 136 -9.49 2.90 6.03
C ALA A 136 -9.37 1.56 5.25
N PRO A 137 -9.86 1.41 4.00
CA PRO A 137 -9.69 0.19 3.22
C PRO A 137 -8.23 -0.26 3.04
N VAL A 138 -7.26 0.66 3.12
CA VAL A 138 -5.82 0.32 3.09
C VAL A 138 -5.47 -0.62 4.25
N ILE A 139 -6.04 -0.41 5.44
CA ILE A 139 -5.82 -1.27 6.61
C ILE A 139 -6.36 -2.67 6.34
N ALA A 140 -7.62 -2.77 5.91
CA ALA A 140 -8.26 -4.06 5.66
C ALA A 140 -7.51 -4.88 4.60
N TRP A 141 -7.12 -4.26 3.49
CA TRP A 141 -6.33 -4.91 2.45
C TRP A 141 -4.96 -5.37 2.97
N THR A 142 -4.27 -4.51 3.72
CA THR A 142 -2.93 -4.84 4.22
C THR A 142 -2.97 -5.93 5.29
N VAL A 143 -4.00 -5.96 6.15
CA VAL A 143 -4.26 -7.07 7.08
C VAL A 143 -4.42 -8.38 6.31
N TYR A 144 -5.25 -8.38 5.27
CA TYR A 144 -5.43 -9.56 4.42
C TYR A 144 -4.12 -9.99 3.73
N ALA A 145 -3.34 -9.04 3.20
CA ALA A 145 -2.02 -9.32 2.65
C ALA A 145 -1.06 -9.92 3.69
N SER A 146 -1.12 -9.48 4.95
CA SER A 146 -0.34 -10.08 6.04
C SER A 146 -0.74 -11.51 6.33
N LEU A 147 -2.02 -11.86 6.24
CA LEU A 147 -2.47 -13.25 6.41
C LEU A 147 -1.88 -14.16 5.33
N ILE A 148 -1.81 -13.67 4.08
CA ILE A 148 -1.15 -14.39 2.97
C ILE A 148 0.33 -14.58 3.28
N VAL A 149 1.04 -13.52 3.69
CA VAL A 149 2.46 -13.60 4.06
C VAL A 149 2.69 -14.61 5.18
N LEU A 150 1.88 -14.59 6.24
CA LEU A 150 1.96 -15.56 7.35
C LEU A 150 1.69 -17.00 6.88
N GLY A 151 0.73 -17.19 5.97
CA GLY A 151 0.46 -18.49 5.36
C GLY A 151 1.66 -19.03 4.58
N GLU A 152 2.31 -18.19 3.80
CA GLU A 152 3.53 -18.57 3.07
C GLU A 152 4.71 -18.82 4.00
N MET A 153 4.85 -18.04 5.08
CA MET A 153 5.90 -18.27 6.08
C MET A 153 5.75 -19.63 6.77
N LYS A 154 4.52 -19.99 7.16
CA LYS A 154 4.23 -21.31 7.75
C LYS A 154 4.54 -22.44 6.78
N ARG A 155 4.19 -22.25 5.50
CA ARG A 155 4.48 -23.23 4.45
C ARG A 155 5.98 -23.41 4.21
N GLN A 156 6.75 -22.33 4.24
CA GLN A 156 8.20 -22.33 4.13
C GLN A 156 8.92 -22.71 5.44
N LYS A 157 8.17 -23.07 6.50
CA LYS A 157 8.70 -23.42 7.83
C LYS A 157 9.58 -22.33 8.45
N LEU A 158 9.27 -21.07 8.16
CA LEU A 158 9.90 -19.91 8.80
C LEU A 158 9.29 -19.62 10.19
N ILE A 159 8.06 -20.09 10.40
CA ILE A 159 7.29 -20.09 11.66
C ILE A 159 6.51 -21.39 11.81
#